data_AF-A0A1Q3PKF6-F1
#
_entry.id   AF-A0A1Q3PKF6-F1
#
_cell.length_a   1.000
_cell.length_b   1.000
_cell.length_c   1.000
_cell.angle_alpha   90.00
_cell.angle_beta   90.00
_cell.angle_gamma   90.00
#
_symmetry.space_group_name_H-M   'P 1'
#
loop_
_entity.id
_entity.type
_entity.pdbx_description
1 polymer ?
#
loop_
_entity_poly.entity_id
_entity_poly.type
_entity_poly.pdbx_seq_one_letter_code
_entity_poly.pdbx_strand_id
1 'polypeptide(L)'
;MEPAVVTRAETATPAKSSNTPKADVDKALYVNKKLETVLDTLAKQNKSIRYINGFRIQIYVGNVRQEADGAKSYIYQAFPDLNPYVSYTQPTYRVKVGDFMYRSDAEQYLDLIREQYASAVILADRVDIKRSLMVNPASDHN
;
A
#
# COMPACT_ATOMS: atom_id res chain seq x y z
N MET A 1 65.39 12.33 56.46
CA MET A 1 65.10 12.02 55.05
C MET A 1 64.55 13.28 54.41
N GLU A 2 65.29 13.82 53.46
CA GLU A 2 64.97 14.94 52.56
C GLU A 2 63.68 14.69 51.72
N PRO A 3 63.21 15.62 50.86
CA PRO A 3 62.81 17.01 51.12
C PRO A 3 61.52 17.45 50.34
N ALA A 4 61.17 18.74 50.46
CA ALA A 4 60.57 19.64 49.43
C ALA A 4 59.11 19.39 48.95
N VAL A 5 58.11 20.24 49.23
CA VAL A 5 57.84 21.65 48.81
C VAL A 5 57.17 21.75 47.43
N VAL A 6 56.27 22.75 47.28
CA VAL A 6 55.67 23.34 46.05
C VAL A 6 54.32 22.71 45.59
N THR A 7 53.29 23.40 45.07
CA THR A 7 52.71 24.76 45.10
C THR A 7 51.47 24.67 44.20
N ARG A 8 50.38 25.30 44.65
CA ARG A 8 49.29 25.98 43.92
C ARG A 8 49.54 26.22 42.40
N ALA A 9 48.56 25.96 41.54
CA ALA A 9 48.12 26.91 40.49
C ALA A 9 47.08 26.32 39.52
N GLU A 10 46.36 27.26 38.95
CA GLU A 10 45.20 27.27 38.08
C GLU A 10 45.47 26.90 36.60
N THR A 11 44.37 26.62 35.89
CA THR A 11 44.10 26.85 34.44
C THR A 11 44.61 25.90 33.33
N ALA A 12 43.65 25.67 32.42
CA ALA A 12 43.74 25.49 30.96
C ALA A 12 43.99 24.08 30.38
N THR A 13 43.04 23.67 29.53
CA THR A 13 43.00 22.53 28.60
C THR A 13 44.23 22.42 27.69
N PRO A 14 44.66 21.20 27.29
CA PRO A 14 44.89 20.96 25.87
C PRO A 14 44.53 19.53 25.37
N ALA A 15 44.50 19.40 24.04
CA ALA A 15 43.97 18.30 23.25
C ALA A 15 44.85 17.03 23.12
N LYS A 16 44.17 15.95 22.65
CA LYS A 16 44.57 14.89 21.68
C LYS A 16 45.08 13.49 22.14
N SER A 17 44.44 12.48 21.51
CA SER A 17 44.85 11.10 21.16
C SER A 17 44.84 10.03 22.28
N SER A 18 44.33 8.79 22.12
CA SER A 18 44.20 7.95 20.92
C SER A 18 43.35 6.68 21.16
N ASN A 19 42.89 6.08 20.05
CA ASN A 19 42.45 4.69 19.81
C ASN A 19 41.06 4.16 20.23
N THR A 20 40.22 3.89 19.23
CA THR A 20 39.25 2.77 19.24
C THR A 20 39.09 2.18 17.81
N PRO A 21 38.88 0.85 17.66
CA PRO A 21 39.12 0.11 16.42
C PRO A 21 38.02 0.27 15.36
N LYS A 22 38.44 0.51 14.10
CA LYS A 22 37.61 0.70 12.91
C LYS A 22 37.31 -0.58 12.10
N ALA A 23 37.27 -1.76 12.74
CA ALA A 23 37.17 -3.04 12.01
C ALA A 23 35.79 -3.74 12.06
N ASP A 24 34.86 -3.25 12.90
CA ASP A 24 33.55 -3.92 13.11
C ASP A 24 32.39 -3.27 12.34
N VAL A 25 32.56 -2.02 11.88
CA VAL A 25 31.51 -1.22 11.24
C VAL A 25 31.20 -1.72 9.82
N ASP A 26 32.20 -2.19 9.09
CA ASP A 26 32.05 -2.70 7.72
C ASP A 26 31.19 -3.97 7.65
N LYS A 27 31.21 -4.81 8.69
CA LYS A 27 30.39 -6.03 8.75
C LYS A 27 28.92 -5.70 8.98
N ALA A 28 28.62 -4.80 9.91
CA ALA A 28 27.25 -4.35 10.16
C ALA A 28 26.65 -3.64 8.94
N LEU A 29 27.43 -2.82 8.23
CA LEU A 29 26.98 -2.14 7.01
C LEU A 29 26.73 -3.12 5.86
N TYR A 30 27.54 -4.17 5.74
CA TYR A 30 27.40 -5.21 4.73
C TYR A 30 26.16 -6.10 4.95
N VAL A 31 25.87 -6.43 6.21
CA VAL A 31 24.65 -7.18 6.58
C VAL A 31 23.39 -6.37 6.27
N ASN A 32 23.39 -5.06 6.56
CA ASN A 32 22.27 -4.18 6.22
C ASN A 32 22.04 -4.08 4.70
N LYS A 33 23.11 -3.93 3.91
CA LYS A 33 22.99 -3.82 2.44
C LYS A 33 22.49 -5.10 1.77
N LYS A 34 22.85 -6.27 2.30
CA LYS A 34 22.29 -7.55 1.85
C LYS A 34 20.81 -7.68 2.21
N LEU A 35 20.42 -7.22 3.39
CA LEU A 35 19.03 -7.23 3.83
C LEU A 35 18.17 -6.34 2.93
N GLU A 36 18.63 -5.13 2.60
CA GLU A 36 17.96 -4.24 1.64
C GLU A 36 17.86 -4.85 0.24
N THR A 37 18.90 -5.53 -0.22
CA THR A 37 18.89 -6.17 -1.55
C THR A 37 17.92 -7.35 -1.61
N VAL A 38 17.81 -8.15 -0.55
CA VAL A 38 16.84 -9.24 -0.47
C VAL A 38 15.41 -8.69 -0.37
N LEU A 39 15.18 -7.64 0.42
CA LEU A 39 13.88 -6.95 0.48
C LEU A 39 13.48 -6.38 -0.89
N ASP A 40 14.41 -5.75 -1.61
CA ASP A 40 14.17 -5.20 -2.94
C ASP A 40 13.91 -6.30 -4.00
N THR A 41 14.59 -7.45 -3.87
CA THR A 41 14.41 -8.60 -4.75
C THR A 41 13.07 -9.31 -4.50
N LEU A 42 12.65 -9.48 -3.24
CA LEU A 42 11.33 -10.01 -2.88
C LEU A 42 10.20 -9.06 -3.33
N ALA A 43 10.40 -7.74 -3.19
CA ALA A 43 9.47 -6.74 -3.69
C ALA A 43 9.40 -6.71 -5.23
N LYS A 44 10.49 -7.04 -5.93
CA LYS A 44 10.55 -7.15 -7.40
C LYS A 44 9.97 -8.47 -7.92
N GLN A 45 10.13 -9.58 -7.22
CA GLN A 45 9.53 -10.86 -7.61
C GLN A 45 8.01 -10.87 -7.37
N ASN A 46 7.52 -10.20 -6.32
CA ASN A 46 6.08 -9.95 -6.10
C ASN A 46 5.44 -8.97 -7.12
N LYS A 47 6.22 -8.32 -8.00
CA LYS A 47 5.67 -7.42 -9.04
C LYS A 47 5.15 -8.13 -10.28
N SER A 48 5.44 -9.42 -10.49
CA SER A 48 5.15 -10.08 -11.77
C SER A 48 3.70 -10.48 -11.98
N ILE A 49 2.90 -10.62 -10.91
CA ILE A 49 1.45 -10.83 -11.04
C ILE A 49 0.75 -9.56 -10.56
N ARG A 50 0.54 -8.60 -11.46
CA ARG A 50 -0.20 -7.36 -11.14
C ARG A 50 -1.70 -7.58 -11.14
N TYR A 51 -2.18 -8.45 -12.02
CA TYR A 51 -3.60 -8.65 -12.27
C TYR A 51 -3.98 -10.11 -12.11
N ILE A 52 -5.15 -10.35 -11.54
CA ILE A 52 -5.81 -11.66 -11.49
C ILE A 52 -7.18 -11.56 -12.15
N ASN A 53 -7.74 -12.71 -12.51
CA ASN A 53 -9.15 -12.79 -12.82
C ASN A 53 -9.91 -12.63 -11.50
N GLY A 54 -10.74 -11.60 -11.43
CA GLY A 54 -11.61 -11.35 -10.30
C GLY A 54 -12.92 -10.75 -10.77
N PHE A 55 -13.52 -9.95 -9.92
CA PHE A 55 -14.87 -9.43 -10.13
C PHE A 55 -14.92 -7.94 -9.81
N ARG A 56 -15.74 -7.22 -10.56
CA ARG A 56 -16.09 -5.82 -10.30
C ARG A 56 -17.59 -5.65 -10.38
N ILE A 57 -18.14 -4.73 -9.61
CA ILE A 57 -19.57 -4.43 -9.66
C ILE A 57 -19.77 -3.26 -10.62
N GLN A 58 -20.52 -3.48 -11.70
CA GLN A 58 -20.95 -2.40 -12.57
C GLN A 58 -22.20 -1.77 -11.99
N ILE A 59 -22.19 -0.46 -11.75
CA ILE A 59 -23.29 0.26 -11.10
C ILE A 59 -24.10 1.13 -12.07
N TYR A 60 -23.49 1.54 -13.18
CA TYR A 60 -24.14 2.42 -14.16
C TYR A 60 -23.65 2.11 -15.57
N VAL A 61 -24.59 2.14 -16.52
CA VAL A 61 -24.34 2.11 -17.96
C VAL A 61 -25.34 3.04 -18.62
N GLY A 62 -24.87 4.07 -19.33
CA GLY A 62 -25.75 5.01 -20.01
C GLY A 62 -25.00 6.12 -20.73
N ASN A 63 -25.71 7.01 -21.41
CA ASN A 63 -25.09 8.05 -22.23
C ASN A 63 -24.93 9.38 -21.48
N VAL A 64 -25.42 9.45 -20.24
CA VAL A 64 -25.45 10.67 -19.44
C VAL A 64 -24.24 10.70 -18.51
N ARG A 65 -23.30 11.60 -18.79
CA ARG A 65 -22.08 11.77 -17.97
C ARG A 65 -22.42 12.13 -16.52
N GLN A 66 -23.42 12.97 -16.31
CA GLN A 66 -23.80 13.46 -14.98
C GLN A 66 -24.24 12.33 -14.05
N GLU A 67 -24.97 11.33 -14.57
CA GLU A 67 -25.37 10.15 -13.78
C GLU A 67 -24.16 9.28 -13.43
N ALA A 68 -23.21 9.12 -14.35
CA ALA A 68 -21.96 8.40 -14.09
C ALA A 68 -21.10 9.09 -13.01
N ASP A 69 -20.98 10.42 -13.07
CA ASP A 69 -20.26 11.20 -12.06
C ASP A 69 -20.98 11.17 -10.69
N GLY A 70 -22.32 11.16 -10.68
CA GLY A 70 -23.12 10.96 -9.48
C GLY A 70 -22.88 9.59 -8.83
N ALA A 71 -22.90 8.52 -9.64
CA ALA A 71 -22.63 7.16 -9.18
C ALA A 71 -21.21 7.01 -8.63
N LYS A 72 -20.22 7.60 -9.30
CA LYS A 72 -18.84 7.69 -8.79
C LYS A 72 -18.78 8.38 -7.42
N SER A 73 -19.46 9.52 -7.28
CA SER A 73 -19.45 10.31 -6.05
C SER A 73 -20.13 9.59 -4.89
N TYR A 74 -21.24 8.91 -5.15
CA TYR A 74 -21.93 8.08 -4.15
C TYR A 74 -21.00 7.01 -3.60
N ILE A 75 -20.29 6.28 -4.46
CA ILE A 75 -19.42 5.18 -4.04
C ILE A 75 -18.25 5.69 -3.21
N TYR A 76 -17.64 6.81 -3.59
CA TYR A 76 -16.58 7.42 -2.78
C TYR A 76 -17.04 7.81 -1.37
N GLN A 77 -18.33 8.16 -1.20
CA GLN A 77 -18.88 8.57 0.09
C GLN A 77 -19.36 7.37 0.91
N ALA A 78 -20.05 6.43 0.27
CA ALA A 78 -20.67 5.28 0.94
C ALA A 78 -19.68 4.15 1.21
N PHE A 79 -18.67 3.97 0.35
CA PHE A 79 -17.72 2.85 0.39
C PHE A 79 -16.29 3.36 0.19
N PRO A 80 -15.63 3.91 1.23
CA PRO A 80 -14.26 4.41 1.12
C PRO A 80 -13.23 3.33 0.76
N ASP A 81 -13.57 2.06 1.01
CA ASP A 81 -12.73 0.90 0.70
C ASP A 81 -12.79 0.51 -0.79
N LEU A 82 -13.84 0.93 -1.49
CA LEU A 82 -14.07 0.61 -2.90
C LEU A 82 -13.57 1.75 -3.80
N ASN A 83 -12.82 1.38 -4.84
CA ASN A 83 -12.40 2.33 -5.86
C ASN A 83 -13.39 2.32 -7.04
N PRO A 84 -13.98 3.49 -7.41
CA PRO A 84 -14.81 3.59 -8.59
C PRO A 84 -13.96 3.86 -9.85
N TYR A 85 -14.31 3.16 -10.92
CA TYR A 85 -13.70 3.20 -12.24
C TYR A 85 -14.74 3.64 -13.26
N VAL A 86 -14.54 4.82 -13.85
CA VAL A 86 -15.39 5.32 -14.93
C VAL A 86 -14.67 5.09 -16.25
N SER A 87 -15.31 4.37 -17.16
CA SER A 87 -14.85 4.20 -18.54
C SER A 87 -15.85 4.81 -19.49
N TYR A 88 -15.36 5.52 -20.49
CA TYR A 88 -16.17 6.07 -21.57
C TYR A 88 -15.84 5.35 -22.88
N THR A 89 -16.87 4.80 -23.52
CA THR A 89 -16.78 4.19 -24.84
C THR A 89 -17.95 4.71 -25.64
N GLN A 90 -17.70 5.65 -26.55
CA GLN A 90 -18.73 6.40 -27.24
C GLN A 90 -19.82 5.46 -27.82
N PRO A 91 -21.12 5.74 -27.56
CA PRO A 91 -21.70 6.89 -26.85
C PRO A 91 -21.94 6.69 -25.33
N THR A 92 -21.41 5.63 -24.75
CA THR A 92 -21.82 5.11 -23.43
C THR A 92 -20.74 5.26 -22.37
N TYR A 93 -21.15 5.74 -21.20
CA TYR A 93 -20.42 5.70 -19.94
C TYR A 93 -20.72 4.41 -19.19
N ARG A 94 -19.69 3.82 -18.60
CA ARG A 94 -19.80 2.68 -17.70
C ARG A 94 -19.07 3.01 -16.41
N VAL A 95 -19.70 2.72 -15.28
CA VAL A 95 -19.09 2.86 -13.96
C VAL A 95 -19.02 1.49 -13.32
N LYS A 96 -17.80 1.06 -13.00
CA LYS A 96 -17.49 -0.17 -12.28
C LYS A 96 -16.86 0.18 -10.94
N VAL A 97 -17.01 -0.66 -9.93
CA VAL A 97 -16.48 -0.41 -8.59
C VAL A 97 -15.90 -1.66 -7.98
N GLY A 98 -14.87 -1.42 -7.16
CA GLY A 98 -14.19 -2.46 -6.41
C GLY A 98 -13.29 -3.34 -7.26
N ASP A 99 -12.48 -4.11 -6.56
CA ASP A 99 -11.59 -5.13 -7.10
C ASP A 99 -11.76 -6.35 -6.20
N PHE A 100 -12.61 -7.29 -6.56
CA PHE A 100 -12.95 -8.45 -5.71
C PHE A 100 -12.25 -9.72 -6.22
N MET A 101 -11.58 -10.45 -5.34
CA MET A 101 -10.97 -11.75 -5.68
C MET A 101 -12.06 -12.82 -5.79
N TYR A 102 -12.98 -12.80 -4.83
CA TYR A 102 -14.05 -13.77 -4.69
C TYR A 102 -15.39 -13.15 -5.04
N ARG A 103 -16.25 -13.95 -5.68
CA ARG A 103 -17.61 -13.54 -6.00
C ARG A 103 -18.45 -13.30 -4.75
N SER A 104 -18.26 -14.09 -3.70
CA SER A 104 -18.98 -13.93 -2.42
C SER A 104 -18.82 -12.54 -1.82
N ASP A 105 -17.61 -11.96 -1.91
CA ASP A 105 -17.33 -10.63 -1.40
C ASP A 105 -18.05 -9.59 -2.25
N ALA A 106 -18.00 -9.75 -3.58
CA ALA A 106 -18.74 -8.88 -4.50
C ALA A 106 -20.27 -8.93 -4.28
N GLU A 107 -20.85 -10.09 -3.95
CA GLU A 107 -22.29 -10.21 -3.67
C GLU A 107 -22.70 -9.41 -2.41
N GLN A 108 -21.89 -9.47 -1.35
CA GLN A 108 -22.18 -8.70 -0.12
C GLN A 108 -22.24 -7.19 -0.38
N TYR A 109 -21.29 -6.65 -1.15
CA TYR A 109 -21.31 -5.24 -1.53
C TYR A 109 -22.39 -4.94 -2.57
N LEU A 110 -22.70 -5.89 -3.44
CA LEU A 110 -23.75 -5.72 -4.45
C LEU A 110 -25.10 -5.46 -3.78
N ASP A 111 -25.46 -6.24 -2.75
CA ASP A 111 -26.74 -6.07 -2.06
C ASP A 111 -26.90 -4.67 -1.48
N LEU A 112 -25.83 -4.13 -0.85
CA LEU A 112 -25.80 -2.76 -0.32
C LEU A 112 -25.88 -1.70 -1.43
N ILE A 113 -25.17 -1.91 -2.54
CA ILE A 113 -25.19 -0.98 -3.68
C ILE A 113 -26.56 -1.01 -4.37
N ARG A 114 -27.24 -2.16 -4.41
CA ARG A 114 -28.54 -2.34 -5.05
C ARG A 114 -29.66 -1.57 -4.39
N GLU A 115 -29.53 -1.19 -3.12
CA GLU A 115 -30.48 -0.32 -2.43
C GLU A 115 -30.63 1.05 -3.13
N GLN A 116 -29.56 1.57 -3.70
CA GLN A 116 -29.57 2.84 -4.46
C GLN A 116 -29.47 2.63 -5.97
N TYR A 117 -28.73 1.62 -6.41
CA TYR A 117 -28.48 1.32 -7.82
C TYR A 117 -28.99 -0.10 -8.14
N ALA A 118 -30.30 -0.23 -8.33
CA ALA A 118 -30.95 -1.52 -8.61
C ALA A 118 -30.44 -2.18 -9.92
N SER A 119 -29.85 -1.42 -10.83
CA SER A 119 -29.21 -1.89 -12.06
C SER A 119 -27.79 -2.42 -11.88
N ALA A 120 -27.28 -2.47 -10.64
CA ALA A 120 -25.94 -2.95 -10.37
C ALA A 120 -25.81 -4.46 -10.64
N VAL A 121 -24.68 -4.86 -11.24
CA VAL A 121 -24.41 -6.26 -11.64
C VAL A 121 -22.93 -6.57 -11.46
N ILE A 122 -22.62 -7.79 -11.00
CA ILE A 122 -21.24 -8.28 -10.92
C ILE A 122 -20.75 -8.73 -12.31
N LEU A 123 -19.56 -8.28 -12.69
CA LEU A 123 -18.87 -8.66 -13.91
C LEU A 123 -17.50 -9.26 -13.58
N ALA A 124 -17.14 -10.32 -14.29
CA ALA A 124 -15.77 -10.81 -14.27
C ALA A 124 -14.85 -9.81 -14.98
N ASP A 125 -13.76 -9.42 -14.34
CA ASP A 125 -12.79 -8.46 -14.88
C ASP A 125 -11.38 -8.79 -14.38
N ARG A 126 -10.38 -8.17 -14.99
CA ARG A 126 -9.01 -8.20 -14.46
C ARG A 126 -8.87 -7.16 -13.36
N VAL A 127 -8.62 -7.63 -12.14
CA VAL A 127 -8.51 -6.79 -10.94
C VAL A 127 -7.07 -6.78 -10.43
N ASP A 128 -6.66 -5.66 -9.83
CA ASP A 128 -5.33 -5.53 -9.25
C ASP A 128 -5.23 -6.32 -7.94
N ILE A 129 -4.28 -7.25 -7.84
CA ILE A 129 -4.11 -8.10 -6.64
C ILE A 129 -3.96 -7.22 -5.38
N LYS A 130 -3.14 -6.17 -5.47
CA LYS A 130 -2.89 -5.28 -4.32
C LYS A 130 -4.16 -4.61 -3.80
N ARG A 131 -5.07 -4.23 -4.69
CA ARG A 131 -6.33 -3.60 -4.32
C ARG A 131 -7.30 -4.62 -3.77
N SER A 132 -7.31 -5.81 -4.35
CA SER A 132 -8.21 -6.88 -3.95
C SER A 132 -7.90 -7.45 -2.57
N LEU A 133 -6.62 -7.55 -2.20
CA LEU A 133 -6.19 -7.94 -0.85
C LEU A 133 -6.61 -6.93 0.23
N MET A 134 -6.86 -5.66 -0.12
CA MET A 134 -7.30 -4.66 0.85
C MET A 134 -8.80 -4.79 1.18
N VAL A 135 -9.59 -5.38 0.29
CA VAL A 135 -11.03 -5.60 0.51
C VAL A 135 -11.27 -6.75 1.49
N ASN A 136 -10.36 -7.72 1.55
CA ASN A 136 -10.40 -8.80 2.53
C ASN A 136 -8.99 -9.08 3.11
N PRO A 137 -8.60 -8.45 4.23
CA PRO A 137 -7.28 -8.64 4.82
C PRO A 137 -7.08 -9.99 5.52
N ALA A 138 -8.06 -10.90 5.53
CA ALA A 138 -7.93 -12.19 6.21
C ALA A 138 -8.85 -13.25 5.62
N SER A 139 -8.34 -14.02 4.66
CA SER A 139 -8.86 -15.34 4.37
C SER A 139 -7.71 -16.30 4.05
N ASP A 140 -6.78 -16.43 4.99
CA ASP A 140 -5.99 -17.65 5.17
C ASP A 140 -6.95 -18.78 5.58
N HIS A 141 -7.63 -19.38 4.62
CA HIS A 141 -8.28 -20.66 4.86
C HIS A 141 -7.22 -21.76 4.79
N ASN A 142 -6.90 -22.25 6.00
CA ASN A 142 -6.11 -23.44 6.36
C ASN A 142 -6.12 -24.58 5.33
#